data_AF-A0A2H5BB17-F1
#
_entry.id   AF-A0A2H5BB17-F1
#
_cell.length_a   1.000
_cell.length_b   1.000
_cell.length_c   1.000
_cell.angle_alpha   90.00
_cell.angle_beta   90.00
_cell.angle_gamma   90.00
#
_symmetry.space_group_name_H-M   'P 1'
#
loop_
_entity.id
_entity.type
_entity.pdbx_description
1 polymer ?
#
loop_
_entity_poly.entity_id
_entity_poly.type
_entity_poly.pdbx_seq_one_letter_code
_entity_poly.pdbx_strand_id
1 'polypeptide(L)'
;MALTPVTTAAPLPPGPESRQPTRPWPASVTMAGTLSVAAACMIIFNEYLRAVEARAAAWLYSQLLDETTAAVRTALLVNFNNMKIVGVDVTQSCSSSLLVPPFLLMAAAVLLSARRTAREVLGGLLLAAGIVALGNIIRLVAIALVTVHYGKQGYLWSHTLGGSALSMVTMVLALGAFLRYGVRGGKLERRMVPVPAQGGPA
;
A
#
# COMPACT_ATOMS: atom_id res chain seq x y z
N MET A 1 -70.75 -2.55 23.34
CA MET A 1 -69.64 -2.98 22.46
C MET A 1 -68.83 -1.72 22.14
N ALA A 2 -67.76 -1.48 22.90
CA ALA A 2 -66.98 -0.24 22.81
C ALA A 2 -65.74 -0.49 21.95
N LEU A 3 -65.58 0.28 20.87
CA LEU A 3 -64.41 0.26 20.01
C LEU A 3 -63.33 1.16 20.62
N THR A 4 -62.16 0.60 20.91
CA THR A 4 -60.98 1.36 21.32
C THR A 4 -60.27 1.94 20.08
N PRO A 5 -59.76 3.17 20.12
CA PRO A 5 -59.05 3.76 18.99
C PRO A 5 -57.67 3.10 18.82
N VAL A 6 -57.34 2.79 17.56
CA VAL A 6 -56.00 2.32 17.16
C VAL A 6 -55.01 3.43 17.41
N THR A 7 -54.12 3.24 18.40
CA THR A 7 -52.98 4.10 18.67
C THR A 7 -52.10 4.17 17.43
N THR A 8 -51.99 5.37 16.85
CA THR A 8 -51.14 5.68 15.71
C THR A 8 -49.70 5.37 16.11
N ALA A 9 -49.08 4.37 15.46
CA ALA A 9 -47.69 4.03 15.69
C ALA A 9 -46.82 5.27 15.44
N ALA A 10 -46.04 5.66 16.45
CA ALA A 10 -45.09 6.76 16.33
C ALA A 10 -44.14 6.51 15.14
N PRO A 11 -43.78 7.54 14.36
CA PRO A 11 -42.83 7.39 13.25
C PRO A 11 -41.54 6.77 13.77
N LEU A 12 -41.09 5.68 13.15
CA LEU A 12 -39.81 5.05 13.46
C LEU A 12 -38.71 6.12 13.35
N PRO A 13 -37.77 6.18 14.32
CA PRO A 13 -36.66 7.11 14.24
C PRO A 13 -35.91 6.88 12.92
N PRO A 14 -35.46 7.95 12.23
CA PRO A 14 -34.74 7.81 10.98
C PRO A 14 -33.59 6.82 11.19
N GLY A 15 -33.66 5.70 10.48
CA GLY A 15 -32.60 4.70 10.48
C GLY A 15 -31.27 5.38 10.15
N PRO A 16 -30.13 4.88 10.65
CA PRO A 16 -28.87 5.59 10.62
C PRO A 16 -28.59 6.09 9.21
N GLU A 17 -28.85 7.39 9.01
CA GLU A 17 -28.64 8.05 7.74
C GLU A 17 -27.23 7.70 7.30
N SER A 18 -27.15 7.18 6.09
CA SER A 18 -25.90 7.01 5.38
C SER A 18 -25.14 8.33 5.50
N ARG A 19 -24.12 8.37 6.37
CA ARG A 19 -23.13 9.45 6.40
C ARG A 19 -22.48 9.44 5.03
N GLN A 20 -23.07 10.12 4.06
CA GLN A 20 -22.39 10.48 2.84
C GLN A 20 -21.36 11.52 3.26
N PRO A 21 -20.05 11.25 3.15
CA PRO A 21 -19.08 12.30 3.33
C PRO A 21 -19.34 13.33 2.23
N THR A 22 -19.92 14.48 2.61
CA THR A 22 -20.27 15.60 1.73
C THR A 22 -19.00 16.33 1.31
N ARG A 23 -18.14 15.64 0.56
CA ARG A 23 -17.00 16.27 -0.07
C ARG A 23 -17.48 16.92 -1.36
N PRO A 24 -17.15 18.20 -1.62
CA PRO A 24 -17.51 18.83 -2.86
C PRO A 24 -16.84 18.06 -4.01
N TRP A 25 -17.65 17.59 -4.96
CA TRP A 25 -17.24 16.90 -6.19
C TRP A 25 -15.93 17.44 -6.81
N PRO A 26 -15.74 18.77 -6.98
CA PRO A 26 -14.50 19.29 -7.57
C PRO A 26 -13.24 18.92 -6.77
N ALA A 27 -13.31 18.85 -5.44
CA ALA A 27 -12.16 18.48 -4.61
C ALA A 27 -11.77 16.99 -4.76
N SER A 28 -12.75 16.12 -5.02
CA SER A 28 -12.47 14.70 -5.30
C SER A 28 -11.87 14.51 -6.69
N VAL A 29 -12.32 15.29 -7.68
CA VAL A 29 -11.77 15.27 -9.05
C VAL A 29 -10.34 15.80 -9.08
N THR A 30 -10.05 16.93 -8.41
CA THR A 30 -8.68 17.46 -8.35
C THR A 30 -7.74 16.47 -7.67
N MET A 31 -8.16 15.84 -6.57
CA MET A 31 -7.35 14.82 -5.90
C MET A 31 -7.11 13.58 -6.75
N ALA A 32 -8.15 13.06 -7.40
CA ALA A 32 -8.02 11.95 -8.34
C ALA A 32 -7.06 12.30 -9.49
N GLY A 33 -7.21 13.51 -10.05
CA GLY A 33 -6.30 14.04 -11.06
C GLY A 33 -4.84 14.09 -10.59
N THR A 34 -4.58 14.62 -9.39
CA THR A 34 -3.21 14.62 -8.83
C THR A 34 -2.64 13.22 -8.64
N LEU A 35 -3.45 12.24 -8.22
CA LEU A 35 -2.99 10.85 -8.07
C LEU A 35 -2.68 10.21 -9.43
N SER A 36 -3.50 10.46 -10.45
CA SER A 36 -3.24 9.99 -11.81
C SER A 36 -1.98 10.61 -12.41
N VAL A 37 -1.76 11.91 -12.21
CA VAL A 37 -0.53 12.59 -12.63
C VAL A 37 0.68 12.03 -11.88
N ALA A 38 0.58 11.84 -10.56
CA ALA A 38 1.65 11.22 -9.78
C ALA A 38 1.99 9.79 -10.28
N ALA A 39 0.98 9.00 -10.63
CA ALA A 39 1.18 7.67 -11.23
C ALA A 39 1.95 7.74 -12.56
N ALA A 40 1.58 8.67 -13.44
CA ALA A 40 2.29 8.90 -14.71
C ALA A 40 3.73 9.38 -14.47
N CYS A 41 3.93 10.31 -13.53
CA CYS A 41 5.26 10.80 -13.17
C CYS A 41 6.15 9.68 -12.63
N MET A 42 5.66 8.74 -11.82
CA MET A 42 6.46 7.59 -11.36
C MET A 42 6.93 6.71 -12.52
N ILE A 43 6.11 6.54 -13.56
CA ILE A 43 6.46 5.76 -14.74
C ILE A 43 7.51 6.49 -15.59
N ILE A 44 7.32 7.79 -15.81
CA ILE A 44 8.21 8.62 -16.64
C ILE A 44 9.57 8.82 -15.96
N PHE A 45 9.58 9.15 -14.66
CA PHE A 45 10.80 9.43 -13.89
C PHE A 45 11.33 8.21 -13.14
N ASN A 46 11.08 7.01 -13.67
CA ASN A 46 11.46 5.72 -13.09
C ASN A 46 12.98 5.63 -12.79
N GLU A 47 13.85 6.23 -13.61
CA GLU A 47 15.30 6.19 -13.40
C GLU A 47 15.73 6.78 -12.04
N TYR A 48 15.11 7.89 -11.62
CA TYR A 48 15.39 8.51 -10.32
C TYR A 48 14.92 7.62 -9.16
N LEU A 49 13.75 7.00 -9.31
CA LEU A 49 13.23 6.06 -8.31
C LEU A 49 14.14 4.84 -8.18
N ARG A 50 14.60 4.27 -9.30
CA ARG A 50 15.56 3.15 -9.31
C ARG A 50 16.86 3.50 -8.60
N ALA A 51 17.34 4.73 -8.73
CA ALA A 51 18.54 5.18 -8.03
C ALA A 51 18.34 5.28 -6.51
N VAL A 52 17.16 5.73 -6.07
CA VAL A 52 16.81 5.74 -4.64
C VAL A 52 16.66 4.31 -4.11
N GLU A 53 16.01 3.43 -4.86
CA GLU A 53 15.84 2.01 -4.50
C GLU A 53 17.19 1.30 -4.39
N ALA A 54 18.12 1.53 -5.32
CA ALA A 54 19.46 0.96 -5.27
C ALA A 54 20.23 1.40 -4.01
N ARG A 55 20.11 2.67 -3.62
CA ARG A 55 20.72 3.20 -2.38
C ARG A 55 20.09 2.60 -1.13
N ALA A 56 18.76 2.50 -1.09
CA ALA A 56 18.05 1.92 0.05
C ALA A 56 18.39 0.43 0.22
N ALA A 57 18.47 -0.32 -0.89
CA ALA A 57 18.90 -1.70 -0.88
C ALA A 57 20.35 -1.87 -0.44
N ALA A 58 21.26 -0.99 -0.89
CA ALA A 58 22.66 -1.00 -0.45
C ALA A 58 22.80 -0.77 1.05
N TRP A 59 22.08 0.22 1.58
CA TRP A 59 22.04 0.51 3.01
C TRP A 59 21.49 -0.66 3.83
N LEU A 60 20.38 -1.27 3.37
CA LEU A 60 19.82 -2.42 4.07
C LEU A 60 20.78 -3.61 4.04
N TYR A 61 21.41 -3.87 2.89
CA TYR A 61 22.39 -4.95 2.76
C TYR A 61 23.59 -4.75 3.69
N SER A 62 24.15 -3.54 3.78
CA SER A 62 25.28 -3.27 4.68
C SER A 62 24.93 -3.52 6.15
N GLN A 63 23.69 -3.22 6.56
CA GLN A 63 23.23 -3.49 7.92
C GLN A 63 23.04 -4.98 8.22
N LEU A 64 22.79 -5.81 7.19
CA LEU A 64 22.59 -7.25 7.38
C LEU A 64 23.89 -8.05 7.40
N LEU A 65 24.92 -7.62 6.66
CA LEU A 65 26.13 -8.43 6.41
C LEU A 65 27.45 -7.78 6.87
N ASP A 66 27.44 -6.56 7.43
CA ASP A 66 28.65 -5.82 7.81
C ASP A 66 29.71 -5.68 6.69
N GLU A 67 29.31 -5.89 5.42
CA GLU A 67 30.18 -5.78 4.25
C GLU A 67 30.08 -4.39 3.59
N THR A 68 31.17 -3.93 2.98
CA THR A 68 31.20 -2.68 2.22
C THR A 68 30.35 -2.82 0.95
N THR A 69 29.20 -2.15 0.93
CA THR A 69 28.35 -2.00 -0.26
C THR A 69 28.43 -0.59 -0.82
N ALA A 70 28.23 -0.46 -2.13
CA ALA A 70 28.11 0.83 -2.80
C ALA A 70 26.94 0.80 -3.79
N ALA A 71 26.16 1.86 -3.86
CA ALA A 71 25.15 2.04 -4.91
C ALA A 71 25.68 3.02 -5.95
N VAL A 72 25.76 2.58 -7.21
CA VAL A 72 26.17 3.44 -8.34
C VAL A 72 25.03 3.52 -9.35
N ARG A 73 24.39 4.70 -9.43
CA ARG A 73 23.19 4.95 -10.26
C ARG A 73 22.09 3.94 -9.98
N THR A 74 21.87 2.98 -10.88
CA THR A 74 20.84 1.93 -10.80
C THR A 74 21.42 0.57 -10.43
N ALA A 75 22.73 0.48 -10.18
CA ALA A 75 23.40 -0.75 -9.86
C ALA A 75 23.74 -0.82 -8.37
N LEU A 76 23.45 -1.96 -7.77
CA LEU A 76 23.92 -2.33 -6.44
C LEU A 76 25.26 -3.04 -6.59
N LEU A 77 26.33 -2.48 -6.03
CA LEU A 77 27.65 -3.09 -5.95
C LEU A 77 27.83 -3.72 -4.57
N VAL A 78 28.02 -5.03 -4.55
CA VAL A 78 28.30 -5.79 -3.33
C VAL A 78 29.72 -6.32 -3.42
N ASN A 79 30.52 -6.07 -2.38
CA ASN A 79 31.89 -6.56 -2.29
C ASN A 79 31.88 -7.93 -1.60
N PHE A 80 32.21 -8.98 -2.34
CA PHE A 80 32.33 -10.32 -1.79
C PHE A 80 33.77 -10.59 -1.35
N ASN A 81 33.96 -10.77 -0.04
CA ASN A 81 35.22 -11.20 0.57
C ASN A 81 36.45 -10.41 0.11
N ASN A 82 36.32 -9.08 0.01
CA ASN A 82 37.36 -8.12 -0.42
C ASN A 82 38.01 -8.35 -1.79
N MET A 83 37.49 -9.27 -2.63
CA MET A 83 38.16 -9.65 -3.90
C MET A 83 37.24 -9.64 -5.13
N LYS A 84 35.91 -9.64 -4.97
CA LYS A 84 34.98 -9.60 -6.12
C LYS A 84 33.85 -8.61 -5.90
N ILE A 85 33.80 -7.59 -6.75
CA ILE A 85 32.67 -6.65 -6.82
C ILE A 85 31.63 -7.25 -7.77
N VAL A 86 30.44 -7.56 -7.25
CA VAL A 86 29.30 -8.02 -8.05
C VAL A 86 28.32 -6.87 -8.21
N GLY A 87 28.07 -6.48 -9.47
CA GLY A 87 27.06 -5.49 -9.83
C GLY A 87 25.72 -6.14 -10.14
N VAL A 88 24.68 -5.79 -9.39
CA VAL A 88 23.30 -6.16 -9.66
C VAL A 88 22.57 -4.94 -10.20
N ASP A 89 22.25 -4.94 -11.49
CA ASP A 89 21.47 -3.87 -12.11
C ASP A 89 20.00 -3.96 -11.68
N VAL A 90 19.49 -2.89 -11.09
CA VAL A 90 18.06 -2.73 -10.79
C VAL A 90 17.35 -2.47 -12.10
N THR A 91 16.81 -3.48 -12.77
CA THR A 91 16.08 -3.34 -14.04
C THR A 91 14.68 -2.73 -13.82
N GLN A 92 14.09 -2.14 -14.88
CA GLN A 92 12.76 -1.52 -14.78
C GLN A 92 11.68 -2.48 -14.27
N SER A 93 11.76 -3.77 -14.61
CA SER A 93 10.83 -4.81 -14.16
C SER A 93 10.91 -5.13 -12.66
N CYS A 94 11.96 -4.65 -11.98
CA CYS A 94 12.20 -4.83 -10.56
C CYS A 94 12.02 -3.54 -9.74
N SER A 95 11.41 -2.51 -10.32
CA SER A 95 11.21 -1.24 -9.63
C SER A 95 9.77 -1.09 -9.15
N SER A 96 9.60 -0.49 -7.97
CA SER A 96 8.29 -0.13 -7.42
C SER A 96 7.54 0.88 -8.29
N SER A 97 8.23 1.56 -9.20
CA SER A 97 7.67 2.47 -10.20
C SER A 97 6.64 1.83 -11.14
N LEU A 98 6.61 0.50 -11.29
CA LEU A 98 5.55 -0.22 -12.01
C LEU A 98 4.48 -0.80 -11.08
N LEU A 99 4.82 -1.04 -9.82
CA LEU A 99 3.94 -1.70 -8.84
C LEU A 99 3.04 -0.70 -8.08
N VAL A 100 3.53 0.51 -7.84
CA VAL A 100 2.81 1.56 -7.10
C VAL A 100 1.72 2.27 -7.94
N PRO A 101 1.91 2.59 -9.24
CA PRO A 101 0.89 3.25 -10.06
C PRO A 101 -0.51 2.63 -10.06
N PRO A 102 -0.72 1.30 -10.15
CA PRO A 102 -2.06 0.73 -10.12
C PRO A 102 -2.80 1.03 -8.80
N PHE A 103 -2.10 1.14 -7.67
CA PHE A 103 -2.72 1.54 -6.40
C PHE A 103 -3.12 3.01 -6.39
N LEU A 104 -2.33 3.91 -7.00
CA LEU A 104 -2.71 5.32 -7.13
C LEU A 104 -3.97 5.46 -7.97
N LEU A 105 -4.08 4.69 -9.06
CA LEU A 105 -5.27 4.67 -9.91
C LEU A 105 -6.49 4.09 -9.17
N MET A 106 -6.32 3.02 -8.39
CA MET A 106 -7.39 2.52 -7.53
C MET A 106 -7.83 3.56 -6.50
N ALA A 107 -6.89 4.25 -5.85
CA ALA A 107 -7.20 5.32 -4.90
C ALA A 107 -7.94 6.49 -5.57
N ALA A 108 -7.53 6.89 -6.77
CA ALA A 108 -8.24 7.89 -7.58
C ALA A 108 -9.68 7.46 -7.87
N ALA A 109 -9.88 6.22 -8.32
CA ALA A 109 -11.22 5.68 -8.59
C ALA A 109 -12.11 5.62 -7.33
N VAL A 110 -11.54 5.22 -6.19
CA VAL A 110 -12.27 5.18 -4.91
C VAL A 110 -12.65 6.59 -4.45
N LEU A 111 -11.77 7.58 -4.60
CA LEU A 111 -12.06 8.98 -4.28
C LEU A 111 -13.18 9.55 -5.16
N LEU A 112 -13.19 9.23 -6.45
CA LEU A 112 -14.26 9.65 -7.37
C LEU A 112 -15.63 9.04 -7.00
N SER A 113 -15.65 7.85 -6.40
CA SER A 113 -16.90 7.21 -5.99
C SER A 113 -17.60 7.90 -4.81
N ALA A 114 -16.96 8.86 -4.13
CA ALA A 114 -17.45 9.59 -2.95
C ALA A 114 -17.91 8.71 -1.76
N ARG A 115 -17.63 7.40 -1.78
CA ARG A 115 -18.07 6.46 -0.74
C ARG A 115 -17.23 6.52 0.54
N ARG A 116 -16.07 7.19 0.52
CA ARG A 116 -15.05 7.16 1.59
C ARG A 116 -14.41 8.50 1.82
N THR A 117 -13.86 8.70 3.02
CA THR A 117 -13.10 9.90 3.34
C THR A 117 -11.72 9.83 2.69
N ALA A 118 -11.18 10.98 2.29
CA ALA A 118 -9.83 11.04 1.71
C ALA A 118 -8.76 10.48 2.65
N ARG A 119 -8.94 10.68 3.96
CA ARG A 119 -7.99 10.22 4.97
C ARG A 119 -7.91 8.69 5.02
N GLU A 120 -9.04 8.00 4.93
CA GLU A 120 -9.06 6.53 4.85
C GLU A 120 -8.37 6.03 3.58
N VAL A 121 -8.72 6.62 2.42
CA VAL A 121 -8.16 6.20 1.13
C VAL A 121 -6.65 6.47 1.05
N LEU A 122 -6.21 7.66 1.46
CA LEU A 122 -4.79 8.02 1.49
C LEU A 122 -4.01 7.20 2.52
N GLY A 123 -4.59 6.92 3.69
CA GLY A 123 -3.98 6.05 4.69
C GLY A 123 -3.78 4.63 4.18
N GLY A 124 -4.80 4.06 3.51
CA GLY A 124 -4.69 2.76 2.85
C GLY A 124 -3.68 2.76 1.71
N LEU A 125 -3.64 3.83 0.91
CA LEU A 125 -2.68 3.99 -0.19
C LEU A 125 -1.24 4.06 0.33
N LEU A 126 -0.98 4.86 1.37
CA LEU A 126 0.34 4.98 2.00
C LEU A 126 0.81 3.64 2.56
N LEU A 127 -0.09 2.90 3.22
CA LEU A 127 0.24 1.57 3.73
C LEU A 127 0.58 0.59 2.60
N ALA A 128 -0.23 0.55 1.54
CA ALA A 128 0.00 -0.32 0.39
C ALA A 128 1.31 0.04 -0.34
N ALA A 129 1.56 1.34 -0.58
CA ALA A 129 2.78 1.83 -1.18
C ALA A 129 4.01 1.47 -0.32
N GLY A 130 3.91 1.60 1.01
CA GLY A 130 4.97 1.20 1.94
C GLY A 130 5.27 -0.30 1.87
N ILE A 131 4.24 -1.15 1.86
CA ILE A 131 4.40 -2.61 1.71
C ILE A 131 5.10 -2.94 0.39
N VAL A 132 4.66 -2.32 -0.71
CA VAL A 132 5.27 -2.53 -2.04
C VAL A 132 6.73 -2.07 -2.05
N ALA A 133 7.04 -0.89 -1.51
CA ALA A 133 8.40 -0.37 -1.46
C ALA A 133 9.32 -1.28 -0.63
N LEU A 134 8.87 -1.72 0.55
CA LEU A 134 9.62 -2.63 1.40
C LEU A 134 9.84 -4.00 0.75
N GLY A 135 8.79 -4.59 0.17
CA GLY A 135 8.90 -5.86 -0.54
C GLY A 135 9.85 -5.76 -1.73
N ASN A 136 9.90 -4.60 -2.40
CA ASN A 136 10.85 -4.37 -3.48
C ASN A 136 12.30 -4.29 -2.96
N ILE A 137 12.55 -3.58 -1.86
CA ILE A 137 13.88 -3.52 -1.25
C ILE A 137 14.34 -4.93 -0.81
N ILE A 138 13.46 -5.69 -0.15
CA ILE A 138 13.74 -7.07 0.26
C ILE A 138 14.06 -7.94 -0.96
N ARG A 139 13.31 -7.77 -2.07
CA ARG A 139 13.58 -8.47 -3.32
C ARG A 139 14.98 -8.17 -3.86
N LEU A 140 15.40 -6.91 -3.87
CA LEU A 140 16.74 -6.53 -4.33
C LEU A 140 17.84 -7.15 -3.46
N VAL A 141 17.68 -7.10 -2.14
CA VAL A 141 18.62 -7.72 -1.19
C VAL A 141 18.68 -9.24 -1.37
N ALA A 142 17.52 -9.91 -1.54
CA ALA A 142 17.46 -11.35 -1.75
C ALA A 142 18.15 -11.77 -3.07
N ILE A 143 17.94 -11.03 -4.16
CA ILE A 143 18.64 -11.27 -5.43
C ILE A 143 20.15 -11.09 -5.24
N ALA A 144 20.57 -10.03 -4.54
CA ALA A 144 21.98 -9.78 -4.26
C ALA A 144 22.62 -10.92 -3.47
N LEU A 145 21.99 -11.37 -2.38
CA LEU A 145 22.44 -12.49 -1.55
C LEU A 145 22.60 -13.78 -2.36
N VAL A 146 21.58 -14.16 -3.13
CA VAL A 146 21.62 -15.39 -3.94
C VAL A 146 22.69 -15.29 -5.03
N THR A 147 22.85 -14.11 -5.63
CA THR A 147 23.88 -13.88 -6.65
C THR A 147 25.28 -14.00 -6.07
N VAL A 148 25.48 -13.52 -4.85
CA VAL A 148 26.75 -13.60 -4.13
C VAL A 148 27.10 -15.06 -3.81
N HIS A 149 26.16 -15.87 -3.33
CA HIS A 149 26.43 -17.26 -2.95
C HIS A 149 26.49 -18.25 -4.14
N TYR A 150 25.67 -18.04 -5.18
CA TYR A 150 25.46 -19.01 -6.27
C TYR A 150 25.91 -18.49 -7.65
N GLY A 151 26.50 -17.29 -7.71
CA GLY A 151 26.99 -16.69 -8.95
C GLY A 151 25.90 -16.41 -10.00
N LYS A 152 26.28 -16.38 -11.29
CA LYS A 152 25.37 -16.05 -12.42
C LYS A 152 24.13 -16.93 -12.50
N GLN A 153 24.22 -18.20 -12.12
CA GLN A 153 23.08 -19.12 -12.18
C GLN A 153 22.08 -18.84 -11.06
N GLY A 154 22.58 -18.48 -9.88
CA GLY A 154 21.78 -17.95 -8.78
C GLY A 154 21.08 -16.65 -9.14
N TYR A 155 21.76 -15.74 -9.85
CA TYR A 155 21.15 -14.51 -10.36
C TYR A 155 19.96 -14.80 -11.28
N LEU A 156 20.12 -15.67 -12.29
CA LEU A 156 19.04 -16.00 -13.22
C LEU A 156 17.81 -16.58 -12.49
N TRP A 157 18.02 -17.52 -11.56
CA TRP A 157 16.94 -18.14 -10.79
C TRP A 157 16.24 -17.16 -9.83
N SER A 158 17.01 -16.39 -9.06
CA SER A 158 16.45 -15.43 -8.11
C SER A 158 15.81 -14.24 -8.82
N HIS A 159 16.34 -13.81 -9.95
CA HIS A 159 15.78 -12.71 -10.73
C HIS A 159 14.46 -13.07 -11.42
N THR A 160 14.33 -14.30 -11.93
CA THR A 160 13.12 -14.74 -12.66
C THR A 160 12.06 -15.33 -11.74
N LEU A 161 12.38 -16.40 -11.01
CA LEU A 161 11.41 -17.15 -10.21
C LEU A 161 11.26 -16.58 -8.80
N GLY A 162 12.36 -16.34 -8.10
CA GLY A 162 12.33 -15.82 -6.72
C GLY A 162 11.73 -14.42 -6.64
N GLY A 163 12.15 -13.54 -7.55
CA GLY A 163 11.69 -12.16 -7.61
C GLY A 163 10.21 -12.01 -7.97
N SER A 164 9.70 -12.88 -8.86
CA SER A 164 8.28 -12.88 -9.24
C SER A 164 7.38 -13.38 -8.11
N ALA A 165 7.77 -14.46 -7.42
CA ALA A 165 7.01 -14.99 -6.28
C ALA A 165 6.93 -13.96 -5.14
N LEU A 166 8.04 -13.34 -4.79
CA LEU A 166 8.08 -12.33 -3.73
C LEU A 166 7.27 -11.08 -4.10
N SER A 167 7.33 -10.65 -5.36
CA SER A 167 6.51 -9.53 -5.86
C SER A 167 5.02 -9.86 -5.79
N MET A 168 4.60 -11.07 -6.17
CA MET A 168 3.21 -11.51 -6.05
C MET A 168 2.72 -11.48 -4.61
N VAL A 169 3.48 -12.05 -3.68
CA VAL A 169 3.12 -12.05 -2.25
C VAL A 169 2.98 -10.61 -1.73
N THR A 170 3.95 -9.76 -2.05
CA THR A 170 3.93 -8.34 -1.65
C THR A 170 2.70 -7.62 -2.22
N MET A 171 2.36 -7.89 -3.48
CA MET A 171 1.21 -7.27 -4.14
C MET A 171 -0.12 -7.69 -3.53
N VAL A 172 -0.26 -8.98 -3.20
CA VAL A 172 -1.45 -9.51 -2.51
C VAL A 172 -1.59 -8.88 -1.12
N LEU A 173 -0.49 -8.76 -0.37
CA LEU A 173 -0.48 -8.12 0.95
C LEU A 173 -0.84 -6.63 0.84
N ALA A 174 -0.23 -5.91 -0.10
CA ALA A 174 -0.50 -4.48 -0.32
C ALA A 174 -1.96 -4.25 -0.75
N LEU A 175 -2.50 -5.08 -1.63
CA LEU A 175 -3.90 -5.02 -2.03
C LEU A 175 -4.85 -5.35 -0.87
N GLY A 176 -4.55 -6.40 -0.11
CA GLY A 176 -5.31 -6.75 1.09
C GLY A 176 -5.34 -5.59 2.10
N ALA A 177 -4.19 -4.95 2.32
CA ALA A 177 -4.07 -3.78 3.18
C ALA A 177 -4.87 -2.59 2.62
N PHE A 178 -4.71 -2.25 1.34
CA PHE A 178 -5.46 -1.16 0.71
C PHE A 178 -6.97 -1.38 0.80
N LEU A 179 -7.44 -2.60 0.50
CA LEU A 179 -8.85 -2.95 0.57
C LEU A 179 -9.36 -2.91 2.01
N ARG A 180 -8.56 -3.34 2.99
CA ARG A 180 -8.97 -3.35 4.39
C ARG A 180 -9.02 -1.94 4.99
N TYR A 181 -8.01 -1.10 4.75
CA TYR A 181 -7.91 0.21 5.39
C TYR A 181 -8.50 1.34 4.54
N GLY A 182 -8.29 1.30 3.22
CA GLY A 182 -8.77 2.32 2.29
C GLY A 182 -10.21 2.10 1.80
N VAL A 183 -10.68 0.85 1.73
CA VAL A 183 -12.00 0.51 1.14
C VAL A 183 -13.00 -0.05 2.15
N ARG A 184 -12.57 -0.87 3.12
CA ARG A 184 -13.41 -1.52 4.14
C ARG A 184 -13.19 -0.87 5.51
N GLY A 185 -13.60 0.38 5.68
CA GLY A 185 -13.49 1.12 6.94
C GLY A 185 -13.84 0.28 8.17
N GLY A 186 -12.97 0.33 9.18
CA GLY A 186 -13.04 -0.50 10.37
C GLY A 186 -14.38 -0.40 11.10
N LYS A 187 -15.16 -1.48 11.07
CA LYS A 187 -16.35 -1.69 11.92
C LYS A 187 -15.93 -1.97 13.37
N LEU A 188 -15.25 -1.05 14.05
CA LEU A 188 -14.82 -1.28 15.43
C LEU A 188 -15.38 -0.31 16.47
N GLU A 189 -16.27 0.62 16.10
CA GLU A 189 -16.77 1.62 17.05
C GLU A 189 -18.28 1.89 16.93
N ARG A 190 -19.10 0.84 16.94
CA ARG A 190 -20.53 0.97 17.25
C ARG A 190 -21.04 -0.23 18.03
N ARG A 191 -21.00 -0.13 19.36
CA ARG A 191 -22.10 -0.45 20.30
C ARG A 191 -21.53 -0.67 21.71
N MET A 192 -21.42 0.41 22.46
CA MET A 192 -21.87 0.42 23.85
C MET A 192 -22.54 1.77 24.08
N VAL A 193 -23.84 1.83 23.80
CA VAL A 193 -24.71 2.86 24.37
C VAL A 193 -25.00 2.35 25.79
N PRO A 194 -24.62 3.08 26.85
CA PRO A 194 -25.07 2.74 28.20
C PRO A 194 -26.60 2.73 28.18
N VAL A 195 -27.20 1.57 28.47
CA VAL A 195 -28.64 1.49 28.71
C VAL A 195 -28.90 2.32 29.97
N PRO A 196 -29.68 3.41 29.92
CA PRO A 196 -30.03 4.12 31.15
C PRO A 196 -30.82 3.15 32.04
N ALA A 197 -30.32 2.93 33.25
CA ALA A 197 -31.02 2.17 34.28
C ALA A 197 -32.38 2.85 34.50
N GLN A 198 -33.44 2.18 34.06
CA GLN A 198 -34.80 2.63 34.38
C GLN A 198 -34.97 2.49 35.89
N GLY A 199 -35.08 3.63 36.57
CA GLY A 199 -35.43 3.68 37.98
C GLY A 199 -36.80 3.05 38.19
N GLY A 200 -36.86 2.03 39.04
CA GLY A 200 -38.12 1.48 39.54
C GLY A 200 -38.75 2.43 40.58
N PRO A 201 -40.09 2.52 40.64
CA PRO A 201 -40.78 3.38 41.59
C PRO A 201 -40.65 2.88 43.04
N ALA A 202 -40.63 3.85 43.96
CA ALA A 202 -40.68 3.70 45.41
C ALA A 202 -42.01 3.14 45.91
#